data_AF-A0A9X2U1F4-F1
#
_entry.id   AF-A0A9X2U1F4-F1
#
_cell.length_a   1.000
_cell.length_b   1.000
_cell.length_c   1.000
_cell.angle_alpha   90.00
_cell.angle_beta   90.00
_cell.angle_gamma   90.00
#
_symmetry.space_group_name_H-M   'P 1'
#
loop_
_entity.id
_entity.type
_entity.pdbx_description
1 polymer ?
#
loop_
_entity_poly.entity_id
_entity_poly.type
_entity_poly.pdbx_seq_one_letter_code
_entity_poly.pdbx_strand_id
1 'polypeptide(L)' 'MSSAGSSADLLRVLVSVFLPPLGVFLQEGIGTQFWINLLLTLMGYLPGLVHAI' A
#
# COMPACT_ATOMS: atom_id res chain seq x y z
N MET A 1 17.88 -19.14 13.20
CA MET A 1 18.76 -18.04 12.72
C MET A 1 18.10 -17.53 11.45
N SER A 2 17.35 -16.42 11.43
CA SER A 2 17.74 -15.10 11.93
C SER A 2 16.58 -14.36 12.58
N SER A 3 16.81 -13.94 13.81
CA SER A 3 16.04 -12.94 14.54
C SER A 3 16.41 -11.56 14.02
N ALA A 4 15.53 -10.95 13.23
CA ALA A 4 15.33 -9.50 13.13
C ALA A 4 14.17 -9.28 12.16
N GLY A 5 12.99 -8.92 12.66
CA GLY A 5 12.10 -8.08 11.86
C GLY A 5 12.88 -6.80 11.61
N SER A 6 13.47 -6.69 10.43
CA SER A 6 14.34 -5.58 10.12
C SER A 6 13.48 -4.31 10.06
N SER A 7 14.04 -3.16 10.43
CA SER A 7 13.32 -1.88 10.33
C SER A 7 12.74 -1.65 8.92
N ALA A 8 13.34 -2.28 7.89
CA ALA A 8 12.86 -2.26 6.51
C ALA A 8 11.54 -3.02 6.32
N ASP A 9 11.30 -4.13 7.03
CA ASP A 9 10.05 -4.88 6.97
C ASP A 9 8.90 -4.08 7.60
N LEU A 10 9.17 -3.46 8.76
CA LEU A 10 8.22 -2.57 9.45
C LEU A 10 7.91 -1.33 8.61
N LEU A 11 8.93 -0.73 7.98
CA LEU A 11 8.75 0.38 7.04
C LEU A 11 7.90 -0.02 5.83
N ARG A 12 8.10 -1.22 5.29
CA ARG A 12 7.29 -1.75 4.18
C ARG A 12 5.82 -1.88 4.55
N VAL A 13 5.53 -2.38 5.75
CA VAL A 13 4.17 -2.53 6.27
C VAL A 13 3.53 -1.17 6.56
N LEU A 14 4.26 -0.22 7.16
CA LEU A 14 3.77 1.14 7.38
C LEU A 14 3.45 1.87 6.06
N VAL A 15 4.35 1.77 5.09
CA VAL A 15 4.16 2.37 3.76
C VAL A 15 3.02 1.67 3.00
N SER A 16 2.82 0.36 3.14
CA SER A 16 1.68 -0.33 2.54
C SER A 16 0.33 0.01 3.19
N VAL A 17 0.32 0.52 4.42
CA VAL A 17 -0.92 0.95 5.08
C VAL A 17 -1.29 2.39 4.69
N PHE A 18 -0.32 3.30 4.58
CA PHE A 18 -0.57 4.70 4.18
C PHE A 18 -0.60 4.91 2.65
N LEU A 19 0.19 4.16 1.90
CA LEU A 19 0.20 4.09 0.44
C LEU A 19 0.13 2.61 -0.01
N PRO A 20 -1.04 1.97 0.14
CA PRO A 20 -1.29 0.61 -0.37
C PRO A 20 -0.74 0.31 -1.77
N PRO A 21 -0.84 1.20 -2.77
CA PRO A 21 -0.27 0.93 -4.09
C PRO A 21 1.26 0.83 -4.10
N LEU A 22 2.00 1.56 -3.25
CA LEU A 22 3.47 1.48 -3.20
C LEU A 22 3.96 0.19 -2.55
N GLY A 23 3.27 -0.28 -1.51
CA GLY A 23 3.59 -1.56 -0.86
C GLY A 23 3.43 -2.75 -1.82
N VAL A 24 2.33 -2.77 -2.57
CA VAL A 24 2.06 -3.80 -3.58
C VAL A 24 2.98 -3.66 -4.79
N PHE A 25 3.28 -2.44 -5.25
CA PHE A 25 4.23 -2.20 -6.35
C PHE A 25 5.63 -2.76 -6.04
N LEU A 26 6.11 -2.63 -4.80
CA LEU A 26 7.43 -3.12 -4.40
C LEU A 26 7.48 -4.64 -4.15
N GLN A 27 6.35 -5.31 -3.95
CA GLN A 27 6.28 -6.76 -3.72
C GLN A 27 5.88 -7.56 -4.96
N GLU A 28 4.84 -7.11 -5.66
CA GLU A 28 4.20 -7.84 -6.77
C GLU A 28 4.52 -7.23 -8.15
N GLY A 29 5.18 -6.06 -8.19
CA GLY A 29 5.44 -5.33 -9.44
C GLY A 29 4.19 -4.67 -10.04
N ILE A 30 4.24 -4.34 -11.34
CA ILE A 30 3.08 -3.81 -12.09
C ILE A 30 2.24 -4.99 -12.61
N GLY A 31 1.56 -5.65 -11.69
CA GLY A 31 0.62 -6.74 -11.99
C GLY A 31 -0.84 -6.31 -11.92
N THR A 32 -1.74 -7.23 -12.24
CA THR A 32 -3.20 -7.04 -12.09
C THR A 32 -3.59 -6.71 -10.64
N GLN A 33 -2.88 -7.30 -9.67
CA GLN A 33 -3.09 -7.01 -8.24
C GLN A 33 -2.70 -5.58 -7.85
N PHE A 34 -1.70 -4.96 -8.51
CA PHE A 34 -1.36 -3.56 -8.32
C PHE A 34 -2.49 -2.65 -8.80
N TRP A 35 -3.01 -2.89 -10.01
CA TRP A 35 -4.11 -2.11 -10.57
C TRP A 35 -5.40 -2.22 -9.76
N ILE A 36 -5.74 -3.42 -9.29
CA ILE A 36 -6.91 -3.62 -8.42
C ILE A 36 -6.74 -2.85 -7.10
N ASN A 37 -5.61 -2.99 -6.40
CA ASN A 37 -5.36 -2.27 -5.15
C ASN A 37 -5.32 -0.74 -5.34
N LEU A 38 -4.75 -0.26 -6.45
CA LEU A 38 -4.74 1.16 -6.80
C LEU A 38 -6.17 1.68 -6.99
N LEU A 39 -7.02 0.93 -7.69
CA LEU A 39 -8.41 1.32 -7.96
C LEU A 39 -9.27 1.30 -6.68
N LEU A 40 -9.10 0.29 -5.81
CA LEU A 40 -9.75 0.26 -4.49
C LEU A 40 -9.31 1.43 -3.62
N THR A 41 -8.01 1.76 -3.63
CA THR A 41 -7.49 2.91 -2.88
C THR A 41 -8.12 4.20 -3.39
N LEU A 42 -8.16 4.41 -4.71
CA LEU A 42 -8.79 5.59 -5.31
C LEU A 42 -10.28 5.67 -4.99
N MET A 43 -11.01 4.54 -5.04
CA MET A 43 -12.45 4.48 -4.76
C MET A 43 -12.81 4.69 -3.28
N GLY A 44 -11.91 4.43 -2.33
CA GLY A 44 -12.15 4.69 -0.91
C GLY A 44 -11.59 6.04 -0.44
N TYR A 45 -10.40 6.41 -0.95
CA TYR A 45 -9.63 7.55 -0.48
C TYR A 45 -10.10 8.88 -1.11
N LEU A 46 -10.33 8.92 -2.43
CA LEU A 46 -10.82 10.14 -3.09
C LEU A 46 -12.20 10.58 -2.59
N PRO A 47 -13.23 9.71 -2.56
CA PRO A 47 -14.52 10.14 -2.03
C PRO A 47 -14.43 10.49 -0.55
N GLY A 48 -13.60 9.80 0.25
CA GLY A 48 -13.35 10.18 1.64
C GLY A 48 -12.77 11.58 1.80
N LEU A 49 -11.82 11.97 0.94
CA LEU A 49 -11.27 13.33 0.87
C LEU A 49 -12.30 14.36 0.45
N VAL A 50 -13.08 14.06 -0.60
CA VAL A 50 -14.13 14.96 -1.10
C VAL A 50 -15.26 15.14 -0.08
N HIS A 51 -15.59 14.11 0.69
CA HIS A 51 -16.62 14.19 1.74
C HIS A 51 -16.14 14.94 2.99
N ALA A 52 -14.82 15.00 3.19
CA ALA A 52 -14.19 15.66 4.34
C ALA A 52 -13.93 17.16 4.11
N ILE A 53 -13.97 17.62 2.85
CA ILE A 53 -13.82 19.02 2.43
C ILE A 53 -15.21 19.62 2.21
#